data_AF-A0ABD0N2J2-F1
#
_entry.id   AF-A0ABD0N2J2-F1
#
_cell.length_a   1.000
_cell.length_b   1.000
_cell.length_c   1.000
_cell.angle_alpha   90.00
_cell.angle_beta   90.00
_cell.angle_gamma   90.00
#
_symmetry.space_group_name_H-M   'P 1'
#
loop_
_entity.id
_entity.type
_entity.pdbx_description
1 polymer ?
#
loop_
_entity_poly.entity_id
_entity_poly.type
_entity_poly.pdbx_seq_one_letter_code
_entity_poly.pdbx_strand_id
1 'polypeptide(L)' 'HFLLTYLLLDLIKRSTPARIINVSSMAHKWGTINLEDINSEKNYDKQKAYSQSKLANVLFTRSLAKRLE' A
#
# COMPACT_ATOMS: atom_id res chain seq x y z
N HIS A 1 0.06 6.17 -4.35
CA HIS A 1 0.79 5.75 -3.14
C HIS A 1 2.06 5.02 -3.52
N PHE A 2 1.98 3.75 -3.95
CA PHE A 2 3.16 2.91 -4.27
C PHE A 2 4.20 3.58 -5.19
N LEU A 3 3.83 3.89 -6.43
CA LEU A 3 4.77 4.43 -7.43
C LEU A 3 5.38 5.77 -7.00
N LEU A 4 4.55 6.69 -6.48
CA LEU A 4 5.02 7.99 -5.99
C LEU A 4 6.07 7.83 -4.89
N THR A 5 5.85 6.91 -3.94
CA THR A 5 6.83 6.65 -2.88
C THR A 5 8.17 6.15 -3.45
N TYR A 6 8.15 5.28 -4.46
CA TYR A 6 9.38 4.82 -5.11
C TYR A 6 10.10 5.92 -5.89
N LEU A 7 9.37 6.76 -6.62
CA LEU A 7 9.96 7.88 -7.36
C LEU A 7 10.62 8.91 -6.42
N LEU A 8 10.08 9.08 -5.22
CA LEU A 8 10.62 9.98 -4.20
C LEU A 8 11.64 9.30 -3.27
N LEU A 9 11.86 7.99 -3.38
CA LEU A 9 12.58 7.22 -2.37
C LEU A 9 14.02 7.69 -2.17
N ASP A 10 14.74 7.96 -3.26
CA ASP A 10 16.13 8.43 -3.19
C ASP A 10 16.24 9.85 -2.63
N LEU A 11 15.24 10.70 -2.89
CA LEU A 11 15.17 12.02 -2.27
C LEU A 11 14.93 11.89 -0.76
N ILE A 12 13.95 11.08 -0.36
CA ILE A 12 13.62 10.83 1.05
C ILE A 12 14.82 10.28 1.83
N LYS A 13 15.58 9.34 1.24
CA LYS A 13 16.80 8.77 1.84
C LYS A 13 17.90 9.82 2.05
N ARG A 14 18.03 10.81 1.16
CA ARG A 14 19.02 11.90 1.29
C ARG A 14 18.61 12.95 2.32
N SER A 15 17.33 13.02 2.67
CA SER A 15 16.78 14.01 3.61
C SER A 15 16.61 13.47 5.03
N THR A 16 17.44 12.51 5.47
CA THR A 16 17.34 11.95 6.83
C THR A 16 17.57 13.02 7.91
N PRO A 17 16.75 13.05 8.98
CA PRO A 17 15.69 12.09 9.31
C PRO A 17 14.39 12.33 8.52
N ALA A 18 13.87 11.29 7.89
CA ALA A 18 12.64 11.35 7.09
C ALA A 18 11.66 10.22 7.46
N ARG A 19 10.37 10.40 7.15
CA ARG A 19 9.30 9.44 7.45
C ARG A 19 8.36 9.28 6.26
N ILE A 20 7.91 8.05 6.01
CA ILE A 20 6.89 7.73 5.02
C ILE A 20 5.65 7.24 5.78
N ILE A 21 4.54 8.01 5.72
CA ILE A 21 3.30 7.69 6.41
C ILE A 21 2.21 7.41 5.37
N ASN A 22 1.72 6.16 5.32
CA ASN A 22 0.60 5.77 4.46
C ASN A 22 -0.70 5.68 5.27
N VAL A 23 -1.73 6.43 4.87
CA VAL A 23 -3.03 6.38 5.53
C VAL A 23 -3.81 5.14 5.08
N SER A 24 -4.18 4.29 6.04
CA SER A 24 -5.05 3.13 5.82
C SER A 24 -6.44 3.35 6.47
N SER A 25 -7.19 2.28 6.74
CA SER A 25 -8.51 2.28 7.37
C SER A 25 -8.73 0.96 8.10
N MET A 26 -9.63 0.91 9.09
CA MET A 26 -10.06 -0.35 9.74
C MET A 26 -10.52 -1.40 8.71
N ALA A 27 -11.00 -0.95 7.54
CA ALA A 27 -11.41 -1.79 6.43
C ALA A 27 -10.36 -2.83 5.98
N HIS A 28 -9.06 -2.56 6.16
CA HIS A 28 -8.01 -3.49 5.79
C HIS A 28 -8.14 -4.87 6.46
N LYS A 29 -8.79 -4.94 7.64
CA LYS A 29 -9.01 -6.19 8.37
C LYS A 29 -9.96 -7.16 7.65
N TRP A 30 -10.85 -6.64 6.80
CA TRP A 30 -11.78 -7.44 5.99
C TRP A 30 -11.30 -7.59 4.53
N GLY A 31 -10.11 -7.05 4.20
CA GLY A 31 -9.52 -7.17 2.87
C GLY A 31 -8.85 -8.52 2.67
N THR A 32 -8.81 -8.98 1.43
CA THR A 32 -7.92 -10.05 0.96
C THR A 32 -7.25 -9.55 -0.30
N ILE A 33 -5.99 -9.91 -0.55
CA ILE A 33 -5.31 -9.58 -1.80
C ILE A 33 -5.62 -10.67 -2.83
N ASN A 34 -6.39 -10.32 -3.84
CA ASN A 34 -6.57 -11.15 -5.02
C ASN A 34 -5.48 -10.81 -6.05
N LEU A 35 -4.44 -11.65 -6.15
CA LEU A 35 -3.36 -11.45 -7.12
C LEU A 35 -3.78 -11.79 -8.56
N GLU A 36 -4.81 -12.62 -8.74
CA GLU A 36 -5.29 -13.03 -10.07
C GLU A 36 -6.17 -11.96 -10.74
N ASP A 37 -6.70 -11.02 -9.94
CA ASP A 37 -7.50 -9.88 -10.40
C ASP A 37 -7.33 -8.70 -9.44
N ILE A 38 -6.11 -8.16 -9.39
CA ILE A 38 -5.74 -7.10 -8.44
C ILE A 38 -6.54 -5.80 -8.64
N ASN A 39 -6.99 -5.56 -9.88
CA ASN A 39 -7.77 -4.39 -10.26
C ASN A 39 -9.29 -4.61 -10.17
N SER A 40 -9.73 -5.82 -9.79
CA SER A 40 -11.16 -6.19 -9.75
C SER A 40 -11.87 -5.95 -11.09
N GLU A 41 -11.20 -6.26 -12.20
CA GLU A 41 -11.70 -6.08 -13.56
C GLU A 41 -12.79 -7.09 -13.92
N LYS A 42 -12.75 -8.30 -13.32
CA LYS A 42 -13.72 -9.36 -13.61
C LYS A 42 -15.01 -9.22 -12.80
N ASN A 43 -14.87 -8.94 -11.51
CA ASN A 43 -16.00 -8.85 -10.57
C ASN A 43 -15.75 -7.73 -9.56
N TYR A 44 -16.31 -6.55 -9.84
CA TYR A 44 -16.15 -5.40 -8.96
C TYR A 44 -17.17 -5.41 -7.82
N ASP A 45 -16.67 -5.33 -6.60
CA ASP A 45 -17.45 -4.98 -5.41
C ASP A 45 -16.75 -3.83 -4.68
N LYS A 46 -17.49 -2.75 -4.42
CA LYS A 46 -16.94 -1.52 -3.83
C LYS A 46 -16.31 -1.74 -2.45
N GLN A 47 -16.89 -2.61 -1.62
CA GLN A 47 -16.39 -2.85 -0.26
C GLN A 47 -15.14 -3.73 -0.29
N LYS A 48 -15.14 -4.78 -1.13
CA LYS A 48 -13.97 -5.64 -1.34
C LYS A 48 -12.81 -4.87 -1.94
N ALA A 49 -13.03 -4.10 -3.02
CA ALA A 49 -12.01 -3.30 -3.67
C ALA A 49 -11.40 -2.26 -2.71
N TYR A 50 -12.25 -1.56 -1.94
CA TYR A 50 -11.77 -0.62 -0.93
C TYR A 50 -10.96 -1.30 0.17
N SER A 51 -11.47 -2.40 0.73
CA SER A 51 -10.78 -3.15 1.79
C SER A 51 -9.44 -3.72 1.31
N GLN A 52 -9.38 -4.25 0.09
CA GLN A 52 -8.16 -4.69 -0.59
C GLN A 52 -7.15 -3.53 -0.73
N SER A 53 -7.60 -2.34 -1.17
CA SER A 53 -6.72 -1.17 -1.30
C SER A 53 -6.09 -0.74 0.03
N LYS A 54 -6.85 -0.83 1.13
CA LYS A 54 -6.39 -0.46 2.48
C LYS A 54 -5.45 -1.52 3.07
N LEU A 55 -5.69 -2.79 2.76
CA LEU A 55 -4.74 -3.86 3.04
C LEU A 55 -3.44 -3.69 2.25
N ALA A 56 -3.51 -3.34 0.98
CA ALA A 56 -2.33 -3.07 0.15
C ALA A 56 -1.46 -1.94 0.74
N ASN A 57 -2.05 -0.86 1.28
CA ASN A 57 -1.29 0.19 1.97
C ASN A 57 -0.52 -0.34 3.20
N VAL A 58 -1.11 -1.25 3.99
CA VAL A 58 -0.47 -1.83 5.18
C VAL A 58 0.67 -2.76 4.76
N LEU A 59 0.41 -3.66 3.81
CA LEU A 59 1.42 -4.60 3.29
C LEU A 59 2.58 -3.85 2.63
N PHE A 60 2.29 -2.81 1.86
CA PHE A 60 3.30 -1.95 1.26
C PHE A 60 4.19 -1.30 2.32
N THR A 61 3.59 -0.71 3.37
CA THR A 61 4.34 -0.06 4.46
C THR A 61 5.26 -1.06 5.18
N ARG A 62 4.75 -2.26 5.50
CA ARG A 62 5.56 -3.30 6.17
C ARG A 62 6.70 -3.82 5.29
N SER A 63 6.41 -4.07 4.01
CA SER A 63 7.41 -4.54 3.04
C SER A 63 8.48 -3.48 2.78
N LEU A 64 8.08 -2.21 2.68
CA LEU A 64 9.00 -1.10 2.50
C LEU A 64 9.88 -0.91 3.74
N ALA A 65 9.32 -0.96 4.95
CA ALA A 65 10.09 -0.87 6.19
C ALA A 65 11.19 -1.96 6.24
N LYS A 66 10.83 -3.23 5.97
CA LYS A 66 11.78 -4.35 5.92
C LYS A 66 12.88 -4.19 4.86
N ARG A 67 12.63 -3.44 3.78
CA ARG A 67 13.61 -3.17 2.71
C ARG A 67 14.52 -1.96 2.99
N LEU A 68 14.13 -1.11 3.94
CA LEU A 68 14.86 0.11 4.31
C LEU A 68 15.61 -0.03 5.64
N GLU A 69 15.32 -1.09 6.41
CA GLU A 69 16.25 -1.64 7.41
C GLU A 69 17.51 -2.19 6.74
#